data_AF-A0A9E5BIT9-F1
#
_entry.id   AF-A0A9E5BIT9-F1
#
_cell.length_a   1.000
_cell.length_b   1.000
_cell.length_c   1.000
_cell.angle_alpha   90.00
_cell.angle_beta   90.00
_cell.angle_gamma   90.00
#
_symmetry.space_group_name_H-M   'P 1'
#
loop_
_entity.id
_entity.type
_entity.pdbx_description
1 polymer ?
#
loop_
_entity_poly.entity_id
_entity_poly.type
_entity_poly.pdbx_seq_one_letter_code
_entity_poly.pdbx_strand_id
1 'polypeptide(L)'
;NVGVFVSHGNILGVVPKTHLPNSGEFYEQRWFASSRVAHFQEVELFGKKVPFGIDLLFQAKDVPDCVIGIELCEDLWAVEPPSGAQALAGATLLCNLSASDELLTKANYRRDLVRSQSARCLAAYIYAAAGAGESSTDIVYSGHGLIAENGLILGESERFRFELSLIVSQVDVDKLQAERRRNSTFFGQIPSYQPRLISFEVKHPTGTTPKLRRRFSQHPFVPSDAQRRDENSQEIFAIQSTGLARRLRHTGVKHAVIGVSGGLDSTLALLVMLEAFGRLGLDRKGIIGVTLPGPGTTERTRINARKLMDALGITAREIPIGSAVDNHLKDIEHPTGKFDITFENAQARERTQVLMDVANQTQGLVVGTGDLSEAALGW
;
A
#
# COMPACT_ATOMS: atom_id res chain seq x y z
N ASN A 1 -30.14 -21.31 -2.60
CA ASN A 1 -29.33 -20.18 -3.07
C ASN A 1 -27.89 -20.66 -3.24
N VAL A 2 -27.37 -20.73 -4.48
CA VAL A 2 -26.05 -21.32 -4.79
C VAL A 2 -25.32 -20.53 -5.86
N GLY A 3 -24.00 -20.49 -5.79
CA GLY A 3 -23.12 -20.10 -6.88
C GLY A 3 -22.64 -21.35 -7.63
N VAL A 4 -22.67 -21.33 -8.96
CA VAL A 4 -22.28 -22.46 -9.79
C VAL A 4 -21.04 -22.09 -10.58
N PHE A 5 -19.95 -22.83 -10.39
CA PHE A 5 -18.73 -22.63 -11.17
C PHE A 5 -18.78 -23.46 -12.45
N VAL A 6 -18.73 -22.79 -13.59
CA VAL A 6 -18.78 -23.39 -14.92
C VAL A 6 -17.51 -23.07 -15.69
N SER A 7 -16.90 -24.08 -16.31
CA SER A 7 -15.72 -23.91 -17.15
C SER A 7 -15.76 -24.87 -18.34
N HIS A 8 -15.48 -24.37 -19.55
CA HIS A 8 -15.51 -25.13 -20.81
C HIS A 8 -16.77 -26.01 -20.97
N GLY A 9 -17.94 -25.46 -20.64
CA GLY A 9 -19.23 -26.16 -20.74
C GLY A 9 -19.50 -27.22 -19.66
N ASN A 10 -18.63 -27.34 -18.64
CA ASN A 10 -18.80 -28.28 -17.53
C ASN A 10 -19.09 -27.53 -16.22
N ILE A 11 -20.02 -28.06 -15.43
CA ILE A 11 -20.24 -27.63 -14.05
C ILE A 11 -19.19 -28.33 -13.19
N LEU A 12 -18.31 -27.56 -12.55
CA LEU A 12 -17.22 -28.11 -11.75
C LEU A 12 -17.51 -28.10 -10.25
N GLY A 13 -18.39 -27.20 -9.80
CA GLY A 13 -18.78 -27.14 -8.39
C GLY A 13 -19.93 -26.18 -8.13
N VAL A 14 -20.59 -26.40 -7.00
CA VAL A 14 -21.76 -25.68 -6.52
C VAL A 14 -21.50 -25.24 -5.09
N VAL A 15 -21.49 -23.93 -4.86
CA VAL A 15 -21.20 -23.33 -3.55
C VAL A 15 -22.48 -22.75 -2.97
N PRO A 16 -23.04 -23.33 -1.89
CA PRO A 16 -24.25 -22.79 -1.26
C PRO A 16 -23.98 -21.53 -0.43
N LYS A 17 -24.96 -20.63 -0.39
CA LYS A 17 -24.93 -19.43 0.46
C LYS A 17 -24.95 -19.82 1.94
N THR A 18 -24.12 -19.17 2.75
CA THR A 18 -23.99 -19.51 4.18
C THR A 18 -24.94 -18.70 5.05
N HIS A 19 -24.93 -17.38 4.89
CA HIS A 19 -25.75 -16.47 5.68
C HIS A 19 -27.00 -16.09 4.88
N LEU A 20 -28.17 -16.48 5.38
CA LEU A 20 -29.45 -16.17 4.74
C LEU A 20 -30.11 -15.02 5.50
N PRO A 21 -30.12 -13.78 4.95
CA PRO A 21 -30.75 -12.65 5.62
C PRO A 21 -32.26 -12.87 5.70
N ASN A 22 -32.83 -12.57 6.86
CA ASN A 22 -34.26 -12.72 7.14
C ASN A 22 -34.78 -11.56 8.02
N SER A 23 -34.26 -10.36 7.76
CA SER A 23 -34.59 -9.11 8.44
C SER A 23 -34.85 -8.01 7.41
N GLY A 24 -35.75 -7.08 7.74
CA GLY A 24 -36.13 -5.98 6.84
C GLY A 24 -36.85 -6.49 5.59
N GLU A 25 -36.31 -6.13 4.43
CA GLU A 25 -36.77 -6.51 3.10
C GLU A 25 -36.45 -7.96 2.70
N PHE A 26 -35.57 -8.65 3.45
CA PHE A 26 -35.10 -9.99 3.11
C PHE A 26 -35.90 -11.09 3.82
N TYR A 27 -36.28 -12.12 3.07
CA TYR A 27 -37.03 -13.30 3.55
C TYR A 27 -36.41 -14.63 3.08
N GLU A 28 -35.08 -14.69 2.88
CA GLU A 28 -34.44 -15.83 2.20
C GLU A 28 -34.67 -17.17 2.89
N GLN A 29 -34.78 -17.19 4.23
CA GLN A 29 -34.98 -18.43 5.00
C GLN A 29 -36.36 -19.05 4.76
N ARG A 30 -37.32 -18.31 4.18
CA ARG A 30 -38.61 -18.86 3.75
C ARG A 30 -38.45 -19.88 2.62
N TRP A 31 -37.45 -19.69 1.74
CA TRP A 31 -37.30 -20.45 0.50
C TRP A 31 -36.03 -21.28 0.43
N PHE A 32 -34.99 -20.88 1.17
CA PHE A 32 -33.66 -21.49 1.08
C PHE A 32 -33.17 -21.99 2.44
N ALA A 33 -32.32 -23.01 2.38
CA ALA A 33 -31.56 -23.51 3.53
C ALA A 33 -30.12 -23.00 3.48
N SER A 34 -29.56 -22.71 4.67
CA SER A 34 -28.15 -22.31 4.82
C SER A 34 -27.24 -23.48 4.46
N SER A 35 -26.04 -23.18 3.95
CA SER A 35 -24.96 -24.17 3.78
C SER A 35 -24.66 -24.96 5.07
N ARG A 36 -24.90 -24.38 6.25
CA ARG A 36 -24.62 -24.99 7.56
C ARG A 36 -25.42 -26.26 7.85
N VAL A 37 -26.55 -26.46 7.18
CA VAL A 37 -27.40 -27.66 7.32
C VAL A 37 -27.25 -28.62 6.14
N ALA A 38 -26.33 -28.36 5.22
CA ALA A 38 -26.04 -29.28 4.13
C ALA A 38 -25.07 -30.39 4.61
N HIS A 39 -25.53 -31.63 4.56
CA HIS A 39 -24.76 -32.81 5.01
C HIS A 39 -24.16 -33.64 3.86
N PHE A 40 -24.30 -33.18 2.62
CA PHE A 40 -23.78 -33.86 1.43
C PHE A 40 -22.67 -33.05 0.78
N GLN A 41 -21.72 -33.75 0.16
CA GLN A 41 -20.54 -33.16 -0.47
C GLN A 41 -20.65 -33.10 -2.01
N GLU A 42 -21.71 -33.67 -2.57
CA GLU A 42 -21.97 -33.73 -4.01
C GLU A 42 -23.49 -33.58 -4.26
N VAL A 43 -23.84 -33.03 -5.42
CA VAL A 43 -25.22 -32.99 -5.94
C VAL A 43 -25.27 -33.60 -7.33
N GLU A 44 -26.41 -34.21 -7.68
CA GLU A 44 -26.64 -34.69 -9.04
C GLU A 44 -27.27 -33.58 -9.89
N LEU A 45 -26.56 -33.18 -10.94
CA LEU A 45 -27.03 -32.20 -11.93
C LEU A 45 -26.84 -32.80 -13.33
N PHE A 46 -27.92 -32.86 -14.11
CA PHE A 46 -27.90 -33.39 -15.48
C PHE A 46 -27.27 -34.80 -15.58
N GLY A 47 -27.55 -35.68 -14.61
CA GLY A 47 -27.03 -37.05 -14.55
C GLY A 47 -25.55 -37.16 -14.17
N LYS A 48 -24.92 -36.07 -13.70
CA LYS A 48 -23.53 -36.05 -13.22
C LYS A 48 -23.48 -35.68 -11.75
N LYS A 49 -22.63 -36.36 -10.97
CA LYS A 49 -22.27 -35.94 -9.61
C LYS A 49 -21.30 -34.76 -9.68
N VAL A 50 -21.62 -33.70 -8.95
CA VAL A 50 -20.88 -32.44 -8.97
C VAL A 50 -20.52 -32.01 -7.55
N PRO A 51 -19.28 -31.53 -7.35
CA PRO A 51 -18.84 -30.65 -6.28
C PRO A 51 -19.92 -29.92 -5.50
N PHE A 52 -20.23 -30.20 -4.22
CA PHE A 52 -21.12 -29.32 -3.44
C PHE A 52 -20.53 -28.98 -2.08
N GLY A 53 -20.39 -27.69 -1.77
CA GLY A 53 -19.93 -27.24 -0.45
C GLY A 53 -19.26 -25.86 -0.45
N ILE A 54 -19.06 -25.34 0.76
CA ILE A 54 -18.34 -24.07 1.01
C ILE A 54 -16.82 -24.26 1.14
N ASP A 55 -16.38 -25.51 1.13
CA ASP A 55 -14.98 -25.95 1.20
C ASP A 55 -14.33 -26.12 -0.18
N LEU A 56 -15.02 -25.72 -1.25
CA LEU A 56 -14.53 -25.79 -2.62
C LEU A 56 -13.69 -24.56 -2.94
N LEU A 57 -12.49 -24.78 -3.49
CA LEU A 57 -11.70 -23.76 -4.18
C LEU A 57 -11.42 -24.21 -5.61
N PHE A 58 -11.43 -23.27 -6.54
CA PHE A 58 -11.21 -23.56 -7.96
C PHE A 58 -9.84 -23.06 -8.38
N GLN A 59 -8.93 -23.96 -8.75
CA GLN A 59 -7.56 -23.63 -9.08
C GLN A 59 -7.29 -23.77 -10.57
N ALA A 60 -6.75 -22.71 -11.19
CA ALA A 60 -6.31 -22.77 -12.58
C ALA A 60 -5.03 -23.60 -12.69
N LYS A 61 -5.01 -24.60 -13.58
CA LYS A 61 -3.82 -25.44 -13.83
C LYS A 61 -2.70 -24.66 -14.52
N ASP A 62 -3.08 -23.76 -15.42
CA ASP A 62 -2.17 -22.94 -16.22
C ASP A 62 -1.68 -21.68 -15.50
N VAL A 63 -2.32 -21.29 -14.40
CA VAL A 63 -1.90 -20.21 -13.50
C VAL A 63 -2.12 -20.67 -12.05
N PRO A 64 -1.19 -21.44 -11.44
CA PRO A 64 -1.43 -22.09 -10.15
C PRO A 64 -1.77 -21.14 -8.99
N ASP A 65 -1.27 -19.91 -9.05
CA ASP A 65 -1.56 -18.84 -8.09
C ASP A 65 -2.92 -18.16 -8.30
N CYS A 66 -3.65 -18.53 -9.36
CA CYS A 66 -5.05 -18.17 -9.55
C CYS A 66 -5.95 -19.22 -8.91
N VAL A 67 -6.38 -18.94 -7.68
CA VAL A 67 -7.27 -19.79 -6.89
C VAL A 67 -8.51 -18.98 -6.54
N ILE A 68 -9.67 -19.46 -6.98
CA ILE A 68 -10.95 -18.76 -6.85
C ILE A 68 -11.74 -19.37 -5.68
N GLY A 69 -12.10 -18.52 -4.72
CA GLY A 69 -13.13 -18.76 -3.74
C GLY A 69 -14.44 -18.08 -4.14
N ILE A 70 -15.58 -18.64 -3.72
CA ILE A 70 -16.91 -18.08 -4.00
C ILE A 70 -17.66 -17.90 -2.69
N GLU A 71 -18.27 -16.75 -2.51
CA GLU A 71 -19.28 -16.50 -1.48
C GLU A 71 -20.47 -15.74 -2.08
N LEU A 72 -21.57 -15.64 -1.34
CA LEU A 72 -22.82 -15.10 -1.89
C LEU A 72 -23.38 -13.98 -1.02
N CYS A 73 -23.49 -12.80 -1.61
CA CYS A 73 -24.18 -11.63 -1.04
C CYS A 73 -23.85 -11.46 0.45
N GLU A 74 -24.85 -11.57 1.32
CA GLU A 74 -24.81 -11.47 2.79
C GLU A 74 -23.61 -12.15 3.46
N ASP A 75 -23.01 -13.16 2.83
CA ASP A 75 -21.76 -13.75 3.30
C ASP A 75 -20.66 -12.71 3.56
N LEU A 76 -20.55 -11.65 2.74
CA LEU A 76 -19.62 -10.54 2.96
C LEU A 76 -20.00 -9.62 4.14
N TRP A 77 -21.29 -9.56 4.49
CA TRP A 77 -21.81 -8.71 5.56
C TRP A 77 -21.72 -9.38 6.93
N ALA A 78 -21.52 -10.70 6.96
CA ALA A 78 -21.33 -11.44 8.19
C ALA A 78 -20.07 -10.96 8.94
N VAL A 79 -20.08 -11.12 10.27
CA VAL A 79 -18.93 -10.80 11.13
C VAL A 79 -17.69 -11.60 10.72
N GLU A 80 -17.90 -12.85 10.31
CA GLU A 80 -16.88 -13.75 9.81
C GLU A 80 -17.28 -14.23 8.40
N PRO A 81 -16.88 -13.47 7.35
CA PRO A 81 -17.16 -13.86 5.98
C PRO A 81 -16.43 -15.17 5.60
N PRO A 82 -17.08 -16.10 4.87
CA PRO A 82 -16.43 -17.30 4.31
C PRO A 82 -15.13 -17.00 3.56
N SER A 83 -15.08 -15.87 2.86
CA SER A 83 -13.90 -15.40 2.12
C SER A 83 -12.63 -15.29 2.97
N GLY A 84 -12.73 -15.01 4.27
CA GLY A 84 -11.57 -15.00 5.16
C GLY A 84 -10.92 -16.38 5.28
N ALA A 85 -11.73 -17.40 5.56
CA ALA A 85 -11.27 -18.78 5.63
C ALA A 85 -10.81 -19.30 4.25
N GLN A 86 -11.51 -18.93 3.16
CA GLN A 86 -11.10 -19.25 1.79
C GLN A 86 -9.73 -18.65 1.44
N ALA A 87 -9.47 -17.40 1.83
CA ALA A 87 -8.18 -16.75 1.57
C ALA A 87 -7.04 -17.46 2.28
N LEU A 88 -7.22 -17.80 3.57
CA LEU A 88 -6.25 -18.58 4.32
C LEU A 88 -6.02 -19.97 3.70
N ALA A 89 -7.09 -20.61 3.21
CA ALA A 89 -7.03 -21.89 2.49
C ALA A 89 -6.40 -21.79 1.08
N GLY A 90 -6.03 -20.59 0.63
CA GLY A 90 -5.25 -20.37 -0.59
C GLY A 90 -5.94 -19.54 -1.67
N ALA A 91 -7.22 -19.17 -1.51
CA ALA A 91 -7.92 -18.36 -2.52
C ALA A 91 -7.25 -17.00 -2.70
N THR A 92 -6.83 -16.66 -3.91
CA THR A 92 -6.24 -15.36 -4.30
C THR A 92 -7.25 -14.45 -4.97
N LEU A 93 -8.32 -15.02 -5.52
CA LEU A 93 -9.48 -14.32 -6.06
C LEU A 93 -10.72 -14.76 -5.27
N LEU A 94 -11.51 -13.80 -4.80
CA LEU A 94 -12.75 -14.03 -4.06
C LEU A 94 -13.91 -13.44 -4.86
N CYS A 95 -14.85 -14.28 -5.25
CA CYS A 95 -16.00 -13.88 -6.04
C CYS A 95 -17.25 -13.79 -5.16
N ASN A 96 -17.93 -12.66 -5.20
CA ASN A 96 -19.21 -12.45 -4.53
C ASN A 96 -20.33 -12.21 -5.55
N LEU A 97 -21.24 -13.19 -5.61
CA LEU A 97 -22.47 -13.11 -6.38
C LEU A 97 -23.55 -12.49 -5.50
N SER A 98 -24.07 -11.33 -5.90
CA SER A 98 -24.98 -10.55 -5.08
C SER A 98 -26.31 -10.24 -5.76
N ALA A 99 -27.36 -10.22 -4.96
CA ALA A 99 -28.62 -9.56 -5.28
C ALA A 99 -28.88 -8.55 -4.16
N SER A 100 -28.01 -7.53 -4.08
CA SER A 100 -28.15 -6.46 -3.10
C SER A 100 -29.00 -5.36 -3.71
N ASP A 101 -30.15 -5.12 -3.09
CA ASP A 101 -30.94 -3.91 -3.25
C ASP A 101 -30.10 -2.65 -2.93
N GLU A 102 -30.66 -1.51 -3.29
CA GLU A 102 -30.12 -0.19 -3.06
C GLU A 102 -30.91 0.62 -2.04
N LEU A 103 -30.16 1.20 -1.12
CA LEU A 103 -30.61 2.21 -0.18
C LEU A 103 -29.70 3.43 -0.29
N LEU A 104 -30.17 4.58 0.16
CA LEU A 104 -29.33 5.78 0.26
C LEU A 104 -28.05 5.44 1.04
N THR A 105 -26.89 5.89 0.54
CA THR A 105 -25.53 5.64 1.08
C THR A 105 -25.00 4.21 1.03
N LYS A 106 -25.82 3.18 0.75
CA LYS A 106 -25.42 1.76 0.76
C LYS A 106 -24.26 1.46 -0.19
N ALA A 107 -24.15 2.16 -1.30
CA ALA A 107 -23.05 1.99 -2.25
C ALA A 107 -21.67 2.35 -1.65
N ASN A 108 -21.58 3.36 -0.79
CA ASN A 108 -20.32 3.70 -0.12
C ASN A 108 -19.95 2.63 0.90
N TYR A 109 -20.93 2.21 1.72
CA TYR A 109 -20.76 1.12 2.67
C TYR A 109 -20.30 -0.18 1.99
N ARG A 110 -20.92 -0.54 0.85
CA ARG A 110 -20.53 -1.70 0.04
C ARG A 110 -19.11 -1.57 -0.50
N ARG A 111 -18.72 -0.39 -0.99
CA ARG A 111 -17.35 -0.12 -1.46
C ARG A 111 -16.35 -0.33 -0.32
N ASP A 112 -16.66 0.15 0.88
CA ASP A 112 -15.81 -0.02 2.06
C ASP A 112 -15.69 -1.49 2.48
N LEU A 113 -16.78 -2.26 2.45
CA LEU A 113 -16.76 -3.71 2.72
C LEU A 113 -15.88 -4.45 1.71
N VAL A 114 -16.13 -4.28 0.41
CA VAL A 114 -15.34 -4.95 -0.65
C VAL A 114 -13.86 -4.56 -0.57
N ARG A 115 -13.59 -3.26 -0.39
CA ARG A 115 -12.22 -2.75 -0.22
C ARG A 115 -11.56 -3.36 1.01
N SER A 116 -12.22 -3.32 2.17
CA SER A 116 -11.68 -3.85 3.42
C SER A 116 -11.44 -5.35 3.34
N GLN A 117 -12.38 -6.10 2.75
CA GLN A 117 -12.28 -7.55 2.65
C GLN A 117 -11.14 -7.98 1.72
N SER A 118 -10.99 -7.31 0.57
CA SER A 118 -9.84 -7.55 -0.32
C SER A 118 -8.50 -7.31 0.37
N ALA A 119 -8.40 -6.26 1.20
CA ALA A 119 -7.20 -5.92 1.96
C ALA A 119 -6.90 -6.95 3.07
N ARG A 120 -7.90 -7.30 3.89
CA ARG A 120 -7.75 -8.28 4.97
C ARG A 120 -7.35 -9.66 4.44
N CYS A 121 -7.92 -10.06 3.31
CA CYS A 121 -7.66 -11.36 2.70
C CYS A 121 -6.37 -11.39 1.86
N LEU A 122 -5.68 -10.26 1.68
CA LEU A 122 -4.56 -10.12 0.75
C LEU A 122 -4.90 -10.76 -0.60
N ALA A 123 -6.07 -10.43 -1.13
CA ALA A 123 -6.70 -11.07 -2.28
C ALA A 123 -7.29 -10.04 -3.23
N ALA A 124 -7.65 -10.47 -4.43
CA ALA A 124 -8.62 -9.76 -5.24
C ALA A 124 -10.04 -10.14 -4.83
N TYR A 125 -10.95 -9.17 -4.89
CA TYR A 125 -12.35 -9.35 -4.58
C TYR A 125 -13.19 -8.85 -5.75
N ILE A 126 -13.98 -9.74 -6.34
CA ILE A 126 -14.83 -9.50 -7.51
C ILE A 126 -16.28 -9.56 -7.04
N TYR A 127 -16.94 -8.41 -7.04
CA TYR A 127 -18.32 -8.26 -6.60
C TYR A 127 -19.21 -7.96 -7.81
N ALA A 128 -20.30 -8.70 -7.96
CA ALA A 128 -21.30 -8.46 -9.00
C ALA A 128 -22.71 -8.52 -8.40
N ALA A 129 -23.44 -7.40 -8.44
CA ALA A 129 -24.84 -7.34 -8.01
C ALA A 129 -25.83 -7.39 -9.17
N ALA A 130 -27.05 -7.87 -8.87
CA ALA A 130 -28.20 -7.78 -9.75
C ALA A 130 -28.50 -6.32 -10.18
N GLY A 131 -29.04 -6.18 -11.40
CA GLY A 131 -29.24 -4.91 -12.11
C GLY A 131 -30.64 -4.32 -11.99
N ALA A 132 -30.85 -3.16 -12.62
CA ALA A 132 -32.14 -2.44 -12.59
C ALA A 132 -33.33 -3.18 -13.24
N GLY A 133 -33.07 -4.33 -13.88
CA GLY A 133 -34.11 -5.18 -14.48
C GLY A 133 -34.80 -6.13 -13.51
N GLU A 134 -34.36 -6.23 -12.26
CA GLU A 134 -35.02 -7.05 -11.25
C GLU A 134 -36.40 -6.50 -10.86
N SER A 135 -37.25 -7.36 -10.28
CA SER A 135 -38.58 -6.96 -9.82
C SER A 135 -38.51 -5.81 -8.82
N SER A 136 -39.29 -4.75 -9.09
CA SER A 136 -39.29 -3.52 -8.31
C SER A 136 -40.51 -3.37 -7.40
N THR A 137 -41.16 -4.47 -7.00
CA THR A 137 -42.38 -4.41 -6.18
C THR A 137 -42.15 -3.64 -4.88
N ASP A 138 -41.03 -3.91 -4.19
CA ASP A 138 -40.71 -3.29 -2.89
C ASP A 138 -39.29 -2.70 -2.80
N ILE A 139 -38.37 -3.09 -3.71
CA ILE A 139 -36.94 -2.73 -3.65
C ILE A 139 -36.38 -2.47 -5.05
N VAL A 140 -35.24 -1.77 -5.13
CA VAL A 140 -34.56 -1.44 -6.40
C VAL A 140 -33.12 -1.93 -6.35
N TYR A 141 -32.60 -2.37 -7.49
CA TYR A 141 -31.24 -2.84 -7.65
C TYR A 141 -30.50 -1.97 -8.66
N SER A 142 -29.19 -1.72 -8.47
CA SER A 142 -28.44 -0.83 -9.37
C SER A 142 -27.41 -1.50 -10.25
N GLY A 143 -27.16 -2.81 -10.14
CA GLY A 143 -26.10 -3.46 -10.92
C GLY A 143 -24.70 -3.01 -10.54
N HIS A 144 -24.48 -2.69 -9.25
CA HIS A 144 -23.18 -2.24 -8.77
C HIS A 144 -22.17 -3.41 -8.84
N GLY A 145 -21.14 -3.25 -9.66
CA GLY A 145 -20.02 -4.17 -9.79
C GLY A 145 -18.75 -3.51 -9.29
N LEU A 146 -17.92 -4.26 -8.57
CA LEU A 146 -16.64 -3.77 -8.04
C LEU A 146 -15.56 -4.83 -8.26
N ILE A 147 -14.37 -4.40 -8.65
CA ILE A 147 -13.15 -5.22 -8.61
C ILE A 147 -12.18 -4.51 -7.68
N ALA A 148 -11.77 -5.17 -6.61
CA ALA A 148 -10.74 -4.70 -5.68
C ALA A 148 -9.54 -5.64 -5.65
N GLU A 149 -8.36 -5.12 -5.39
CA GLU A 149 -7.12 -5.88 -5.19
C GLU A 149 -6.40 -5.30 -3.96
N ASN A 150 -6.32 -6.09 -2.89
CA ASN A 150 -5.61 -5.73 -1.67
C ASN A 150 -5.91 -4.27 -1.19
N GLY A 151 -7.20 -3.92 -1.10
CA GLY A 151 -7.64 -2.61 -0.64
C GLY A 151 -7.65 -1.48 -1.69
N LEU A 152 -7.29 -1.76 -2.94
CA LEU A 152 -7.38 -0.83 -4.06
C LEU A 152 -8.56 -1.20 -4.97
N ILE A 153 -9.47 -0.26 -5.23
CA ILE A 153 -10.52 -0.44 -6.25
C ILE A 153 -9.87 -0.33 -7.64
N LEU A 154 -9.91 -1.43 -8.39
CA LEU A 154 -9.40 -1.53 -9.75
C LEU A 154 -10.45 -1.19 -10.82
N GLY A 155 -11.73 -1.30 -10.48
CA GLY A 155 -12.83 -0.99 -11.38
C GLY A 155 -14.17 -0.97 -10.64
N GLU A 156 -15.06 -0.10 -11.09
CA GLU A 156 -16.40 0.08 -10.55
C GLU A 156 -17.36 0.28 -11.72
N SER A 157 -18.50 -0.40 -11.71
CA SER A 157 -19.51 -0.25 -12.77
C SER A 157 -20.29 1.04 -12.57
N GLU A 158 -20.82 1.57 -13.68
CA GLU A 158 -21.87 2.58 -13.58
C GLU A 158 -23.16 1.93 -13.05
N ARG A 159 -23.80 2.62 -12.09
CA ARG A 159 -25.00 2.14 -11.39
C ARG A 159 -26.28 2.57 -12.12
N PHE A 160 -27.35 1.83 -11.90
CA PHE A 160 -28.71 2.08 -12.41
C PHE A 160 -28.82 2.02 -13.95
N ARG A 161 -27.98 1.21 -14.60
CA ARG A 161 -28.11 0.87 -16.01
C ARG A 161 -29.11 -0.28 -16.20
N PHE A 162 -29.93 -0.19 -17.25
CA PHE A 162 -30.80 -1.29 -17.67
C PHE A 162 -30.10 -2.21 -18.67
N GLU A 163 -29.11 -1.69 -19.39
CA GLU A 163 -28.28 -2.45 -20.30
C GLU A 163 -27.25 -3.31 -19.54
N LEU A 164 -26.80 -4.39 -20.19
CA LEU A 164 -25.73 -5.22 -19.66
C LEU A 164 -24.45 -4.40 -19.47
N SER A 165 -23.93 -4.41 -18.24
CA SER A 165 -22.66 -3.77 -17.89
C SER A 165 -21.61 -4.82 -17.56
N LEU A 166 -20.39 -4.60 -18.05
CA LEU A 166 -19.24 -5.45 -17.78
C LEU A 166 -18.06 -4.58 -17.38
N ILE A 167 -17.51 -4.84 -16.19
CA ILE A 167 -16.22 -4.31 -15.77
C ILE A 167 -15.13 -5.35 -15.96
N VAL A 168 -14.03 -4.95 -16.58
CA VAL A 168 -12.88 -5.83 -16.85
C VAL A 168 -11.64 -5.15 -16.32
N SER A 169 -10.91 -5.84 -15.46
CA SER A 169 -9.61 -5.41 -14.95
C SER A 169 -8.62 -6.58 -14.92
N GLN A 170 -7.40 -6.31 -14.46
CA GLN A 170 -6.32 -7.29 -14.35
C GLN A 170 -5.79 -7.30 -12.92
N VAL A 171 -5.84 -8.48 -12.32
CA VAL A 171 -5.32 -8.77 -10.98
C VAL A 171 -3.89 -9.28 -11.11
N ASP A 172 -3.00 -8.74 -10.29
CA ASP A 172 -1.62 -9.20 -10.17
C ASP A 172 -1.53 -10.26 -9.06
N VAL A 173 -1.66 -11.54 -9.44
CA VAL A 173 -1.64 -12.66 -8.49
C VAL A 173 -0.26 -12.86 -7.87
N ASP A 174 0.81 -12.53 -8.59
CA ASP A 174 2.18 -12.64 -8.09
C ASP A 174 2.44 -11.62 -6.99
N LYS A 175 1.94 -10.38 -7.15
CA LYS A 175 1.93 -9.36 -6.11
C LYS A 175 1.16 -9.84 -4.88
N LEU A 176 -0.04 -10.42 -5.03
CA LEU A 176 -0.82 -10.93 -3.90
C LEU A 176 -0.03 -12.01 -3.13
N GLN A 177 0.63 -12.92 -3.83
CA GLN A 177 1.48 -13.93 -3.21
C GLN A 177 2.70 -13.33 -2.52
N ALA A 178 3.34 -12.32 -3.11
CA ALA A 178 4.45 -11.60 -2.50
C ALA A 178 4.04 -10.86 -1.22
N GLU A 179 2.85 -10.25 -1.19
CA GLU A 179 2.28 -9.64 0.03
C GLU A 179 2.00 -10.70 1.11
N ARG A 180 1.42 -11.84 0.74
CA ARG A 180 1.16 -12.95 1.67
C ARG A 180 2.42 -13.50 2.29
N ARG A 181 3.51 -13.65 1.52
CA ARG A 181 4.81 -14.10 2.03
C ARG A 181 5.47 -13.09 2.98
N ARG A 182 5.27 -11.78 2.74
CA ARG A 182 5.82 -10.71 3.59
C ARG A 182 5.01 -10.48 4.87
N ASN A 183 3.72 -10.75 4.83
CA ASN A 183 2.84 -10.58 5.98
C ASN A 183 2.93 -11.81 6.91
N SER A 184 3.76 -11.71 7.96
CA SER A 184 3.99 -12.79 8.92
C SER A 184 2.69 -13.29 9.57
N THR A 185 1.74 -12.39 9.81
CA THR A 185 0.46 -12.72 10.44
C THR A 185 -0.43 -13.52 9.51
N PHE A 186 -0.33 -13.35 8.18
CA PHE A 186 -1.04 -14.17 7.21
C PHE A 186 -0.31 -15.51 6.99
N PHE A 187 1.01 -15.45 6.72
CA PHE A 187 1.83 -16.61 6.43
C PHE A 187 1.84 -17.65 7.55
N GLY A 188 1.80 -17.19 8.81
CA GLY A 188 1.79 -18.07 9.99
C GLY A 188 0.43 -18.70 10.34
N GLN A 189 -0.66 -18.37 9.63
CA GLN A 189 -1.98 -18.94 9.95
C GLN A 189 -2.15 -20.33 9.36
N ILE A 190 -2.87 -21.17 10.11
CA ILE A 190 -3.31 -22.47 9.65
C ILE A 190 -4.76 -22.32 9.18
N PRO A 191 -5.11 -22.75 7.95
CA PRO A 191 -6.48 -22.74 7.48
C PRO A 191 -7.42 -23.48 8.44
N SER A 192 -8.61 -22.94 8.68
CA SER A 192 -9.61 -23.56 9.56
C SER A 192 -10.23 -24.83 8.99
N TYR A 193 -10.01 -25.10 7.70
CA TYR A 193 -10.44 -26.31 7.00
C TYR A 193 -9.46 -26.67 5.88
N GLN A 194 -9.53 -27.91 5.41
CA GLN A 194 -8.80 -28.36 4.23
C GLN A 194 -9.70 -28.22 3.00
N PRO A 195 -9.33 -27.39 2.00
CA PRO A 195 -10.17 -27.18 0.83
C PRO A 195 -10.13 -28.37 -0.13
N ARG A 196 -11.26 -28.67 -0.76
CA ARG A 196 -11.30 -29.51 -1.96
C ARG A 196 -10.95 -28.65 -3.16
N LEU A 197 -9.75 -28.87 -3.70
CA LEU A 197 -9.27 -28.16 -4.88
C LEU A 197 -9.86 -28.76 -6.16
N ILE A 198 -10.63 -27.95 -6.88
CA ILE A 198 -11.23 -28.31 -8.16
C ILE A 198 -10.43 -27.62 -9.27
N SER A 199 -9.71 -28.41 -10.06
CA SER A 199 -8.87 -27.85 -11.12
C SER A 199 -9.66 -27.46 -12.36
N PHE A 200 -9.30 -26.33 -12.96
CA PHE A 200 -9.81 -25.91 -14.28
C PHE A 200 -8.68 -25.31 -15.13
N GLU A 201 -8.96 -25.01 -16.40
CA GLU A 201 -8.02 -24.36 -17.32
C GLU A 201 -8.58 -23.01 -17.74
N VAL A 202 -7.77 -21.95 -17.67
CA VAL A 202 -8.15 -20.62 -18.19
C VAL A 202 -8.10 -20.62 -19.72
N LYS A 203 -7.11 -21.32 -20.31
CA LYS A 203 -6.78 -21.34 -21.74
C LYS A 203 -6.49 -19.95 -22.27
N HIS A 204 -5.28 -19.47 -22.02
CA HIS A 204 -4.80 -18.23 -22.61
C HIS A 204 -4.77 -18.34 -24.15
N PRO A 205 -5.25 -17.32 -24.89
CA PRO A 205 -5.10 -17.31 -26.35
C PRO A 205 -3.61 -17.32 -26.71
N THR A 206 -3.17 -18.36 -27.41
CA THR A 206 -1.79 -18.47 -27.91
C THR A 206 -1.52 -17.38 -28.95
N GLY A 207 -0.39 -16.68 -28.83
CA GLY A 207 0.09 -15.73 -29.83
C GLY A 207 -0.40 -14.29 -29.68
N THR A 208 -1.17 -13.97 -28.63
CA THR A 208 -1.56 -12.57 -28.33
C THR A 208 -1.00 -12.14 -26.97
N THR A 209 -0.16 -11.11 -26.96
CA THR A 209 0.20 -10.43 -25.70
C THR A 209 -1.04 -9.70 -25.18
N PRO A 210 -1.55 -10.02 -23.98
CA PRO A 210 -2.72 -9.34 -23.44
C PRO A 210 -2.45 -7.85 -23.31
N LYS A 211 -3.35 -7.00 -23.83
CA LYS A 211 -3.26 -5.56 -23.63
C LYS A 211 -3.41 -5.25 -22.13
N LEU A 212 -2.40 -4.62 -21.55
CA LEU A 212 -2.48 -4.13 -20.17
C LEU A 212 -3.56 -3.04 -20.09
N ARG A 213 -4.64 -3.31 -19.35
CA ARG A 213 -5.76 -2.40 -19.08
C ARG A 213 -5.48 -1.52 -17.87
N ARG A 214 -4.61 -1.97 -16.98
CA ARG A 214 -4.22 -1.27 -15.77
C ARG A 214 -3.18 -0.20 -16.07
N ARG A 215 -3.23 0.91 -15.33
CA ARG A 215 -2.17 1.91 -15.30
C ARG A 215 -1.36 1.74 -14.02
N PHE A 216 -0.05 1.67 -14.15
CA PHE A 216 0.87 1.71 -13.02
C PHE A 216 1.49 3.10 -12.96
N SER A 217 1.55 3.68 -11.76
CA SER A 217 2.23 4.97 -11.56
C SER A 217 3.72 4.81 -11.85
N GLN A 218 4.29 5.76 -12.58
CA GLN A 218 5.76 5.87 -12.73
C GLN A 218 6.42 6.35 -11.44
N HIS A 219 5.63 6.88 -10.49
CA HIS A 219 6.07 7.35 -9.18
C HIS A 219 5.26 6.62 -8.10
N PRO A 220 5.65 5.40 -7.69
CA PRO A 220 4.87 4.61 -6.73
C PRO A 220 4.78 5.25 -5.33
N PHE A 221 5.76 6.07 -4.96
CA PHE A 221 5.80 6.79 -3.69
C PHE A 221 5.10 8.15 -3.71
N VAL A 222 4.66 8.63 -4.88
CA VAL A 222 4.03 9.94 -5.06
C VAL A 222 2.65 9.77 -5.72
N PRO A 223 1.54 9.97 -4.99
CA PRO A 223 0.20 9.86 -5.55
C PRO A 223 0.01 10.75 -6.79
N SER A 224 -0.76 10.30 -7.79
CA SER A 224 -1.10 11.15 -8.93
C SER A 224 -2.18 12.19 -8.60
N ASP A 225 -3.07 11.85 -7.67
CA ASP A 225 -4.13 12.73 -7.18
C ASP A 225 -3.56 13.86 -6.30
N ALA A 226 -3.95 15.11 -6.59
CA ALA A 226 -3.35 16.28 -5.96
C ALA A 226 -3.71 16.41 -4.48
N GLN A 227 -4.96 16.11 -4.10
CA GLN A 227 -5.40 16.17 -2.72
C GLN A 227 -4.67 15.10 -1.89
N ARG A 228 -4.61 13.87 -2.39
CA ARG A 228 -3.90 12.78 -1.72
C ARG A 228 -2.39 13.04 -1.61
N ARG A 229 -1.78 13.71 -2.59
CA ARG A 229 -0.37 14.14 -2.46
C ARG A 229 -0.18 15.12 -1.31
N ASP A 230 -1.06 16.10 -1.17
CA ASP A 230 -0.97 17.09 -0.10
C ASP A 230 -1.15 16.43 1.27
N GLU A 231 -2.17 15.58 1.42
CA GLU A 231 -2.42 14.78 2.63
C GLU A 231 -1.20 13.92 2.99
N ASN A 232 -0.65 13.16 2.03
CA ASN A 232 0.55 12.35 2.24
C ASN A 232 1.78 13.20 2.62
N SER A 233 1.95 14.37 1.98
CA SER A 233 3.10 15.25 2.25
C SER A 233 3.04 15.82 3.66
N GLN A 234 1.85 16.21 4.11
CA GLN A 234 1.61 16.66 5.49
C GLN A 234 1.87 15.53 6.49
N GLU A 235 1.42 14.30 6.21
CA GLU A 235 1.67 13.13 7.04
C GLU A 235 3.17 12.80 7.15
N ILE A 236 3.88 12.76 6.02
CA ILE A 236 5.33 12.53 6.00
C ILE A 236 6.07 13.58 6.84
N PHE A 237 5.75 14.86 6.65
CA PHE A 237 6.35 15.94 7.42
C PHE A 237 6.06 15.83 8.92
N ALA A 238 4.82 15.46 9.28
CA ALA A 238 4.42 15.22 10.66
C ALA A 238 5.16 14.02 11.29
N ILE A 239 5.35 12.92 10.55
CA ILE A 239 6.11 11.74 11.00
C ILE A 239 7.57 12.14 11.28
N GLN A 240 8.22 12.80 10.33
CA GLN A 240 9.63 13.21 10.45
C GLN A 240 9.84 14.16 11.63
N SER A 241 9.03 15.23 11.72
CA SER A 241 9.14 16.23 12.79
C SER A 241 8.81 15.67 14.16
N THR A 242 7.80 14.80 14.27
CA THR A 242 7.44 14.15 15.54
C THR A 242 8.53 13.17 15.98
N GLY A 243 9.10 12.40 15.06
CA GLY A 243 10.22 11.49 15.34
C GLY A 243 11.43 12.23 15.91
N LEU A 244 11.82 13.34 15.28
CA LEU A 244 12.91 14.18 15.77
C LEU A 244 12.57 14.84 17.12
N ALA A 245 11.38 15.40 17.27
CA ALA A 245 10.93 16.00 18.54
C ALA A 245 10.95 14.97 19.69
N ARG A 246 10.54 13.72 19.42
CA ARG A 246 10.61 12.63 20.40
C ARG A 246 12.05 12.34 20.81
N ARG A 247 12.99 12.29 19.85
CA ARG A 247 14.42 12.09 20.14
C ARG A 247 14.98 13.22 21.00
N LEU A 248 14.77 14.48 20.61
CA LEU A 248 15.23 15.66 21.35
C LEU A 248 14.69 15.69 22.79
N ARG A 249 13.39 15.40 22.96
CA ARG A 249 12.76 15.31 24.28
C ARG A 249 13.36 14.19 25.14
N HIS A 250 13.67 13.05 24.55
CA HIS A 250 14.24 11.91 25.27
C HIS A 250 15.68 12.17 25.74
N THR A 251 16.50 12.77 24.88
CA THR A 251 17.91 13.07 25.19
C THR A 251 18.08 14.33 26.04
N GLY A 252 17.06 15.20 26.11
CA GLY A 252 17.10 16.44 26.88
C GLY A 252 17.93 17.57 26.25
N VAL A 253 18.64 17.28 25.15
CA VAL A 253 19.46 18.25 24.42
C VAL A 253 18.63 19.42 23.91
N LYS A 254 19.26 20.60 23.85
CA LYS A 254 18.65 21.85 23.39
C LYS A 254 19.22 22.32 22.06
N HIS A 255 20.27 21.66 21.56
CA HIS A 255 20.93 21.99 20.31
C HIS A 255 20.83 20.85 19.31
N ALA A 256 20.67 21.20 18.04
CA ALA A 256 20.70 20.27 16.93
C ALA A 256 21.48 20.88 15.78
N VAL A 257 22.43 20.13 15.24
CA VAL A 257 23.40 20.59 14.24
C VAL A 257 23.10 19.95 12.89
N ILE A 258 23.16 20.73 11.82
CA ILE A 258 22.88 20.26 10.46
C ILE A 258 23.83 20.91 9.46
N GLY A 259 24.33 20.12 8.51
CA GLY A 259 25.04 20.64 7.34
C GLY A 259 24.03 21.16 6.32
N VAL A 260 24.11 22.45 5.98
CA VAL A 260 23.19 23.07 5.01
C VAL A 260 23.90 23.23 3.67
N SER A 261 23.64 22.32 2.74
CA SER A 261 24.21 22.35 1.39
C SER A 261 23.41 23.24 0.43
N GLY A 262 22.16 23.58 0.76
CA GLY A 262 21.24 24.28 -0.13
C GLY A 262 20.53 23.37 -1.14
N GLY A 263 20.76 22.05 -1.04
CA GLY A 263 19.99 21.02 -1.76
C GLY A 263 18.63 20.73 -1.10
N LEU A 264 17.81 19.94 -1.80
CA LEU A 264 16.45 19.60 -1.37
C LEU A 264 16.42 18.91 0.00
N ASP A 265 17.29 17.93 0.23
CA ASP A 265 17.21 17.07 1.43
C ASP A 265 17.65 17.81 2.69
N SER A 266 18.75 18.57 2.60
CA SER A 266 19.18 19.45 3.70
C SER A 266 18.15 20.55 4.02
N THR A 267 17.43 21.04 3.01
CA THR A 267 16.37 22.04 3.20
C THR A 267 15.17 21.42 3.91
N LEU A 268 14.70 20.24 3.46
CA LEU A 268 13.59 19.54 4.12
C LEU A 268 13.94 19.16 5.56
N ALA A 269 15.13 18.60 5.79
CA ALA A 269 15.61 18.26 7.13
C ALA A 269 15.64 19.50 8.05
N LEU A 270 16.05 20.66 7.54
CA LEU A 270 16.04 21.90 8.31
C LEU A 270 14.61 22.37 8.66
N LEU A 271 13.66 22.26 7.74
CA LEU A 271 12.24 22.55 8.01
C LEU A 271 11.65 21.59 9.06
N VAL A 272 12.00 20.31 8.97
CA VAL A 272 11.63 19.28 9.97
C VAL A 272 12.19 19.62 11.35
N MET A 273 13.44 20.10 11.44
CA MET A 273 14.04 20.54 12.70
C MET A 273 13.30 21.73 13.31
N LEU A 274 12.91 22.72 12.50
CA LEU A 274 12.14 23.87 12.96
C LEU A 274 10.78 23.48 13.55
N GLU A 275 10.06 22.60 12.86
CA GLU A 275 8.79 22.09 13.33
C GLU A 275 8.98 21.29 14.63
N ALA A 276 10.01 20.45 14.72
CA ALA A 276 10.33 19.68 15.92
C ALA A 276 10.65 20.59 17.13
N PHE A 277 11.44 21.65 16.92
CA PHE A 277 11.73 22.64 17.96
C PHE A 277 10.49 23.41 18.39
N GLY A 278 9.65 23.82 17.42
CA GLY A 278 8.38 24.49 17.66
C GLY A 278 7.44 23.66 18.55
N ARG A 279 7.29 22.35 18.24
CA ARG A 279 6.49 21.41 19.05
C ARG A 279 6.94 21.27 20.49
N LEU A 280 8.24 21.46 20.76
CA LEU A 280 8.83 21.35 22.09
C LEU A 280 8.97 22.69 22.81
N GLY A 281 8.61 23.80 22.17
CA GLY A 281 8.84 25.15 22.70
C GLY A 281 10.34 25.46 22.89
N LEU A 282 11.21 24.81 22.10
CA LEU A 282 12.64 25.08 22.13
C LEU A 282 12.96 26.34 21.31
N ASP A 283 13.98 27.07 21.74
CA ASP A 283 14.47 28.23 20.98
C ASP A 283 15.06 27.77 19.63
N ARG A 284 14.60 28.38 18.54
CA ARG A 284 15.11 28.13 17.18
C ARG A 284 16.60 28.43 17.06
N LYS A 285 17.17 29.26 17.93
CA LYS A 285 18.62 29.48 18.03
C LYS A 285 19.40 28.23 18.46
N GLY A 286 18.74 27.24 19.05
CA GLY A 286 19.31 25.93 19.31
C GLY A 286 19.55 25.11 18.03
N ILE A 287 18.93 25.47 16.90
CA ILE A 287 19.23 24.88 15.60
C ILE A 287 20.50 25.56 15.05
N ILE A 288 21.54 24.77 14.80
CA ILE A 288 22.83 25.24 14.32
C ILE A 288 23.03 24.71 12.90
N GLY A 289 22.72 25.56 11.92
CA GLY A 289 23.02 25.29 10.53
C GLY A 289 24.47 25.65 10.22
N VAL A 290 25.20 24.72 9.59
CA VAL A 290 26.61 24.88 9.25
C VAL A 290 26.79 24.79 7.74
N THR A 291 27.32 25.84 7.11
CA THR A 291 27.83 25.77 5.74
C THR A 291 29.30 25.35 5.77
N LEU A 292 29.66 24.33 4.99
CA LEU A 292 31.00 23.72 4.99
C LEU A 292 31.65 23.85 3.59
N PRO A 293 32.04 25.07 3.19
CA PRO A 293 32.60 25.29 1.85
C PRO A 293 33.94 24.57 1.70
N GLY A 294 34.02 23.75 0.66
CA GLY A 294 35.24 23.08 0.20
C GLY A 294 35.57 23.43 -1.25
N PRO A 295 36.65 22.87 -1.81
CA PRO A 295 37.00 23.04 -3.22
C PRO A 295 35.81 22.68 -4.14
N GLY A 296 35.43 23.58 -5.06
CA GLY A 296 34.28 23.40 -5.95
C GLY A 296 32.93 23.94 -5.45
N THR A 297 32.87 24.50 -4.23
CA THR A 297 31.64 25.16 -3.74
C THR A 297 31.38 26.45 -4.50
N THR A 298 30.21 26.57 -5.13
CA THR A 298 29.84 27.82 -5.82
C THR A 298 29.33 28.89 -4.85
N GLU A 299 29.63 30.15 -5.13
CA GLU A 299 29.19 31.30 -4.34
C GLU A 299 27.65 31.36 -4.21
N ARG A 300 26.93 31.02 -5.28
CA ARG A 300 25.47 31.03 -5.32
C ARG A 300 24.86 30.07 -4.30
N THR A 301 25.36 28.85 -4.22
CA THR A 301 24.86 27.83 -3.27
C THR A 301 25.09 28.27 -1.82
N ARG A 302 26.27 28.83 -1.54
CA ARG A 302 26.62 29.36 -0.22
C ARG A 302 25.69 30.50 0.22
N ILE A 303 25.44 31.46 -0.68
CA ILE A 303 24.54 32.59 -0.41
C ILE A 303 23.12 32.11 -0.15
N ASN A 304 22.62 31.14 -0.92
CA ASN A 304 21.28 30.60 -0.73
C ASN A 304 21.12 29.90 0.63
N ALA A 305 22.07 29.06 1.01
CA ALA A 305 22.07 28.41 2.32
C ALA A 305 22.08 29.44 3.44
N ARG A 306 22.90 30.49 3.33
CA ARG A 306 22.96 31.56 4.33
C ARG A 306 21.64 32.32 4.45
N LYS A 307 21.08 32.77 3.32
CA LYS A 307 19.77 33.47 3.27
C LYS A 307 18.66 32.62 3.88
N LEU A 308 18.64 31.32 3.59
CA LEU A 308 17.67 30.39 4.15
C LEU A 308 17.79 30.35 5.68
N MET A 309 19.00 30.13 6.21
CA MET A 309 19.20 30.07 7.66
C MET A 309 18.84 31.40 8.36
N ASP A 310 19.22 32.53 7.77
CA ASP A 310 18.91 33.86 8.31
C ASP A 310 17.38 34.11 8.31
N ALA A 311 16.69 33.74 7.22
CA ALA A 311 15.22 33.86 7.13
C ALA A 311 14.47 32.98 8.14
N LEU A 312 15.02 31.81 8.46
CA LEU A 312 14.45 30.87 9.43
C LEU A 312 14.78 31.26 10.89
N GLY A 313 15.67 32.23 11.09
CA GLY A 313 16.03 32.75 12.40
C GLY A 313 16.89 31.80 13.25
N ILE A 314 17.55 30.82 12.65
CA ILE A 314 18.39 29.84 13.37
C ILE A 314 19.79 30.39 13.66
N THR A 315 20.65 29.61 14.30
CA THR A 315 22.08 29.93 14.43
C THR A 315 22.82 29.42 13.19
N ALA A 316 23.52 30.32 12.49
CA ALA A 316 24.21 30.00 11.25
C ALA A 316 25.73 30.15 11.39
N ARG A 317 26.47 29.09 11.07
CA ARG A 317 27.94 29.04 11.08
C ARG A 317 28.46 28.74 9.68
N GLU A 318 29.62 29.30 9.34
CA GLU A 318 30.38 28.92 8.16
C GLU A 318 31.75 28.41 8.61
N ILE A 319 32.11 27.19 8.18
CA ILE A 319 33.37 26.55 8.55
C ILE A 319 34.00 25.97 7.28
N PRO A 320 34.96 26.68 6.66
CA PRO A 320 35.67 26.17 5.50
C PRO A 320 36.47 24.92 5.83
N ILE A 321 36.40 23.90 4.97
CA ILE A 321 37.08 22.61 5.16
C ILE A 321 38.34 22.45 4.31
N GLY A 322 38.62 23.40 3.41
CA GLY A 322 39.67 23.28 2.38
C GLY A 322 41.03 22.86 2.95
N SER A 323 41.56 23.61 3.92
CA SER A 323 42.87 23.32 4.50
C SER A 323 42.93 21.96 5.23
N ALA A 324 41.83 21.54 5.86
CA ALA A 324 41.77 20.25 6.56
C ALA A 324 41.77 19.09 5.56
N VAL A 325 40.98 19.21 4.48
CA VAL A 325 40.96 18.25 3.37
C VAL A 325 42.32 18.18 2.67
N ASP A 326 42.96 19.32 2.39
CA ASP A 326 44.27 19.36 1.73
C ASP A 326 45.34 18.63 2.57
N ASN A 327 45.34 18.83 3.89
CA ASN A 327 46.23 18.11 4.80
C ASN A 327 45.91 16.62 4.83
N HIS A 328 44.64 16.23 4.96
CA HIS A 328 44.25 14.82 4.96
C HIS A 328 44.65 14.10 3.67
N LEU A 329 44.45 14.73 2.51
CA LEU A 329 44.85 14.20 1.21
C LEU A 329 46.37 14.04 1.10
N LYS A 330 47.13 15.00 1.65
CA LYS A 330 48.59 14.91 1.71
C LYS A 330 49.05 13.75 2.59
N ASP A 331 48.42 13.54 3.75
CA ASP A 331 48.79 12.47 4.70
C ASP A 331 48.58 11.07 4.12
N ILE A 332 47.62 10.91 3.20
CA ILE A 332 47.39 9.65 2.46
C ILE A 332 48.14 9.59 1.12
N GLU A 333 49.05 10.54 0.87
CA GLU A 333 49.86 10.65 -0.36
C GLU A 333 49.02 10.76 -1.64
N HIS A 334 47.82 11.35 -1.57
CA HIS A 334 46.95 11.53 -2.73
C HIS A 334 47.48 12.65 -3.65
N PRO A 335 47.63 12.41 -4.97
CA PRO A 335 48.23 13.40 -5.87
C PRO A 335 47.45 14.73 -5.94
N THR A 336 48.18 15.85 -5.88
CA THR A 336 47.60 17.19 -6.08
C THR A 336 46.97 17.30 -7.48
N GLY A 337 45.75 17.85 -7.55
CA GLY A 337 45.03 18.03 -8.81
C GLY A 337 44.29 16.78 -9.33
N LYS A 338 44.33 15.66 -8.59
CA LYS A 338 43.54 14.47 -8.91
C LYS A 338 42.19 14.50 -8.20
N PHE A 339 41.13 14.78 -8.97
CA PHE A 339 39.75 14.87 -8.48
C PHE A 339 38.98 13.56 -8.73
N ASP A 340 39.35 12.50 -8.01
CA ASP A 340 38.68 11.20 -8.07
C ASP A 340 37.79 10.93 -6.83
N ILE A 341 37.21 9.73 -6.74
CA ILE A 341 36.34 9.30 -5.63
C ILE A 341 37.02 9.49 -4.26
N THR A 342 38.35 9.38 -4.17
CA THR A 342 39.09 9.59 -2.92
C THR A 342 38.99 11.06 -2.49
N PHE A 343 39.16 11.99 -3.44
CA PHE A 343 39.04 13.43 -3.21
C PHE A 343 37.63 13.83 -2.75
N GLU A 344 36.59 13.30 -3.37
CA GLU A 344 35.20 13.57 -3.02
C GLU A 344 34.85 13.03 -1.62
N ASN A 345 35.25 11.78 -1.34
CA ASN A 345 35.02 11.14 -0.05
C ASN A 345 35.80 11.78 1.10
N ALA A 346 37.03 12.25 0.85
CA ALA A 346 37.80 13.02 1.83
C ALA A 346 37.03 14.27 2.29
N GLN A 347 36.45 15.02 1.35
CA GLN A 347 35.61 16.17 1.69
C GLN A 347 34.34 15.76 2.45
N ALA A 348 33.64 14.70 2.01
CA ALA A 348 32.42 14.25 2.68
C ALA A 348 32.68 13.84 4.14
N ARG A 349 33.75 13.08 4.39
CA ARG A 349 34.17 12.67 5.75
C ARG A 349 34.54 13.86 6.62
N GLU A 350 35.30 14.81 6.08
CA GLU A 350 35.68 16.03 6.81
C GLU A 350 34.44 16.83 7.23
N ARG A 351 33.45 16.97 6.34
CA ARG A 351 32.17 17.63 6.68
C ARG A 351 31.48 16.95 7.85
N THR A 352 31.36 15.62 7.82
CA THR A 352 30.74 14.87 8.92
C THR A 352 31.52 15.03 10.22
N GLN A 353 32.85 14.97 10.17
CA GLN A 353 33.71 15.16 11.34
C GLN A 353 33.47 16.54 11.98
N VAL A 354 33.50 17.61 11.19
CA VAL A 354 33.23 18.97 11.69
C VAL A 354 31.84 19.08 12.31
N LEU A 355 30.81 18.51 11.67
CA LEU A 355 29.44 18.54 12.21
C LEU A 355 29.32 17.83 13.56
N MET A 356 29.95 16.66 13.69
CA MET A 356 29.97 15.89 14.94
C MET A 356 30.70 16.66 16.06
N ASP A 357 31.81 17.30 15.75
CA ASP A 357 32.55 18.09 16.73
C ASP A 357 31.80 19.35 17.16
N VAL A 358 31.10 20.02 16.22
CA VAL A 358 30.21 21.13 16.55
C VAL A 358 29.05 20.68 17.44
N ALA A 359 28.48 19.49 17.19
CA ALA A 359 27.45 18.92 18.05
C ALA A 359 28.00 18.64 19.45
N ASN A 360 29.20 18.08 19.58
CA ASN A 360 29.86 17.86 20.87
C ASN A 360 30.09 19.17 21.63
N GLN A 361 30.62 20.20 20.96
CA GLN A 361 30.85 21.53 21.57
C GLN A 361 29.57 22.16 22.11
N THR A 362 28.43 21.88 21.47
CA THR A 362 27.13 22.47 21.81
C THR A 362 26.23 21.55 22.63
N GLN A 363 26.74 20.37 23.01
CA GLN A 363 25.97 19.31 23.67
C GLN A 363 24.68 18.97 22.91
N GLY A 364 24.78 18.95 21.58
CA GLY A 364 23.69 18.71 20.66
C GLY A 364 23.78 17.37 19.94
N LEU A 365 22.90 17.21 18.95
CA LEU A 365 22.88 16.05 18.05
C LEU A 365 23.09 16.50 16.61
N VAL A 366 23.79 15.70 15.81
CA VAL A 366 23.82 15.90 14.36
C VAL A 366 22.55 15.31 13.75
N VAL A 367 21.88 16.08 12.89
CA VAL A 367 20.76 15.63 12.06
C VAL A 367 21.27 15.36 10.66
N GLY A 368 21.22 14.09 10.24
CA GLY A 368 21.57 13.68 8.89
C GLY A 368 20.52 14.09 7.86
N THR A 369 20.93 14.17 6.60
CA THR A 369 20.09 14.64 5.49
C THR A 369 19.97 13.61 4.36
N GLY A 370 20.53 12.41 4.51
CA GLY A 370 20.48 11.39 3.46
C GLY A 370 19.07 10.83 3.25
N ASP A 371 18.74 10.52 2.01
CA ASP A 371 17.42 10.01 1.63
C ASP A 371 17.39 8.49 1.40
N LEU A 372 16.18 7.94 1.26
CA LEU A 372 15.99 6.49 1.10
C LEU A 372 16.54 5.95 -0.22
N SER A 373 16.54 6.76 -1.28
CA SER A 373 17.07 6.39 -2.60
C SER A 373 18.59 6.28 -2.54
N GLU A 374 19.25 7.23 -1.88
CA GLU A 374 20.70 7.20 -1.64
C GLU A 374 21.08 5.95 -0.84
N ALA A 375 20.39 5.71 0.27
CA ALA A 375 20.61 4.53 1.11
C ALA A 375 20.38 3.20 0.35
N ALA A 376 19.37 3.15 -0.52
CA ALA A 376 19.07 1.97 -1.32
C ALA A 376 20.11 1.69 -2.41
N LEU A 377 20.75 2.74 -2.95
CA LEU A 377 21.75 2.65 -4.01
C LEU A 377 23.18 2.60 -3.47
N GLY A 378 23.39 2.85 -2.19
CA GLY A 378 24.73 2.97 -1.59
C GLY A 378 25.47 4.21 -2.09
N TRP A 379 24.72 5.28 -2.36
CA TRP A 379 25.25 6.63 -2.62
C TRP A 379 25.55 7.33 -1.30
#